data_AF-A0A381NU20-F1
#
_entry.id   AF-A0A381NU20-F1
#
_cell.length_a   1.000
_cell.length_b   1.000
_cell.length_c   1.000
_cell.angle_alpha   90.00
_cell.angle_beta   90.00
_cell.angle_gamma   90.00
#
_symmetry.space_group_name_H-M   'P 1'
#
loop_
_entity.id
_entity.type
_entity.pdbx_description
1 polymer ?
#
loop_
_entity_poly.entity_id
_entity_poly.type
_entity_poly.pdbx_seq_one_letter_code
_entity_poly.pdbx_strand_id
1 'polypeptide(L)'
;MSLIFDYLDGLTARKLNLISNFGKQLDSLADLVSFGVLPSLVIFDWLSNNSTYNMLEYISVLILVASAFRLAKFNISQSSSNDFIGLPTPANALFFVSIFYSSKYATFLNDKILVGLVIIFSLLMISNIRFISMKFIDYSLAENINKYIIILVSLLCFLLLGIDGFPFIILFYISYSFFNGLFHRNNSK
;
A
#
# COMPACT_ATOMS: atom_id res chain seq x y z
N MET A 1 -17.50 -13.16 -3.94
CA MET A 1 -18.33 -13.21 -5.16
C MET A 1 -17.95 -12.14 -6.18
N SER A 2 -17.71 -10.88 -5.79
CA SER A 2 -17.21 -9.82 -6.70
C SER A 2 -15.84 -10.15 -7.35
N LEU A 3 -14.92 -10.76 -6.60
CA LEU A 3 -13.61 -11.24 -7.10
C LEU A 3 -13.67 -12.16 -8.34
N ILE A 4 -14.74 -12.94 -8.49
CA ILE A 4 -14.90 -13.86 -9.63
C ILE A 4 -15.35 -13.09 -10.88
N PHE A 5 -16.18 -12.06 -10.70
CA PHE A 5 -16.65 -11.21 -11.78
C PHE A 5 -15.56 -10.25 -12.28
N ASP A 6 -14.71 -9.69 -11.41
CA ASP A 6 -13.55 -8.89 -11.83
C ASP A 6 -12.51 -9.74 -12.58
N TYR A 7 -12.33 -11.01 -12.17
CA TYR A 7 -11.43 -11.92 -12.86
C TYR A 7 -11.94 -12.27 -14.27
N LEU A 8 -13.26 -12.46 -14.43
CA LEU A 8 -13.87 -12.74 -15.73
C LEU A 8 -13.93 -11.50 -16.64
N ASP A 9 -14.21 -10.31 -16.11
CA ASP A 9 -14.25 -9.07 -16.90
C ASP A 9 -12.83 -8.61 -17.30
N GLY A 10 -11.85 -8.86 -16.44
CA GLY A 10 -10.44 -8.65 -16.76
C GLY A 10 -9.91 -9.58 -17.86
N LEU A 11 -10.45 -10.82 -17.96
CA LEU A 11 -10.09 -11.78 -19.01
C LEU A 11 -10.73 -11.44 -20.35
N THR A 12 -11.98 -10.96 -20.38
CA THR A 12 -12.68 -10.52 -21.60
C THR A 12 -12.06 -9.23 -22.14
N ALA A 13 -11.73 -8.25 -21.29
CA ALA A 13 -11.09 -6.99 -21.70
C ALA A 13 -9.68 -7.20 -22.30
N ARG A 14 -8.88 -8.11 -21.72
CA ARG A 14 -7.55 -8.46 -22.27
C ARG A 14 -7.63 -9.15 -23.62
N LYS A 15 -8.69 -9.93 -23.87
CA LYS A 15 -8.89 -10.62 -25.15
C LYS A 15 -9.30 -9.67 -26.28
N LEU A 16 -9.75 -8.45 -25.97
CA LEU A 16 -10.28 -7.49 -26.93
C LEU A 16 -9.30 -6.38 -27.34
N ASN A 17 -8.07 -6.33 -26.81
CA ASN A 17 -7.10 -5.23 -27.08
C ASN A 17 -7.65 -3.81 -26.82
N LEU A 18 -8.71 -3.66 -26.03
CA LEU A 18 -9.36 -2.40 -25.72
C LEU A 18 -8.89 -1.84 -24.37
N ILE A 19 -7.58 -1.72 -24.15
CA ILE A 19 -7.07 -0.95 -22.99
C ILE A 19 -7.13 0.53 -23.36
N SER A 20 -8.30 1.13 -23.21
CA SER A 20 -8.47 2.57 -23.44
C SER A 20 -7.82 3.39 -22.32
N ASN A 21 -7.36 4.60 -22.64
CA ASN A 21 -6.87 5.54 -21.63
C ASN A 21 -7.94 5.85 -20.57
N PHE A 22 -9.22 5.81 -20.95
CA PHE A 22 -10.34 5.96 -20.03
C PHE A 22 -10.42 4.79 -19.03
N GLY A 23 -10.28 3.55 -19.49
CA GLY A 23 -10.27 2.37 -18.63
C GLY A 23 -9.16 2.39 -17.58
N LYS A 24 -7.96 2.85 -17.93
CA LYS A 24 -6.85 3.03 -16.96
C LYS A 24 -7.19 4.03 -15.84
N GLN A 25 -7.87 5.12 -16.18
CA GLN A 25 -8.30 6.10 -15.17
C GLN A 25 -9.43 5.55 -14.29
N LEU A 26 -10.34 4.75 -14.87
CA LEU A 26 -11.41 4.11 -14.12
C LEU A 26 -10.87 3.05 -13.14
N ASP A 27 -9.87 2.28 -13.55
CA ASP A 27 -9.12 1.35 -12.68
C ASP A 27 -8.45 2.10 -11.53
N SER A 28 -7.81 3.24 -11.80
CA SER A 28 -7.22 4.09 -10.75
C SER A 28 -8.25 4.67 -9.79
N LEU A 29 -9.46 4.97 -10.26
CA LEU A 29 -10.57 5.41 -9.41
C LEU A 29 -11.04 4.26 -8.51
N ALA A 30 -11.18 3.05 -9.06
CA ALA A 30 -11.53 1.85 -8.31
C ALA A 30 -10.47 1.52 -7.24
N ASP A 31 -9.18 1.67 -7.58
CA ASP A 31 -8.06 1.56 -6.65
C ASP A 31 -8.11 2.64 -5.56
N LEU A 32 -8.49 3.87 -5.89
CA LEU A 32 -8.64 4.94 -4.90
C LEU A 32 -9.76 4.62 -3.90
N VAL A 33 -10.87 4.05 -4.35
CA VAL A 33 -11.96 3.63 -3.46
C VAL A 33 -11.50 2.46 -2.59
N SER A 34 -10.88 1.44 -3.18
CA SER A 34 -10.47 0.22 -2.48
C SER A 34 -9.32 0.45 -1.50
N PHE A 35 -8.34 1.29 -1.85
CA PHE A 35 -7.09 1.45 -1.10
C PHE A 35 -6.89 2.84 -0.49
N GLY A 36 -7.73 3.81 -0.82
CA GLY A 36 -7.73 5.15 -0.21
C GLY A 36 -8.93 5.35 0.71
N VAL A 37 -10.15 5.14 0.19
CA VAL A 37 -11.39 5.37 0.96
C VAL A 37 -11.54 4.34 2.08
N LEU A 38 -11.38 3.03 1.79
CA LEU A 38 -11.52 1.97 2.79
C LEU A 38 -10.64 2.21 4.04
N PRO A 39 -9.31 2.34 3.96
CA PRO A 39 -8.50 2.55 5.16
C PRO A 39 -8.80 3.89 5.85
N SER A 40 -9.15 4.94 5.08
CA SER A 40 -9.55 6.23 5.64
C SER A 40 -10.80 6.08 6.52
N LEU A 41 -11.84 5.37 6.04
CA LEU A 41 -13.06 5.14 6.79
C LEU A 41 -12.84 4.30 8.05
N VAL A 42 -12.01 3.25 7.97
CA VAL A 42 -11.71 2.42 9.15
C VAL A 42 -11.00 3.23 10.24
N ILE A 43 -10.04 4.09 9.85
CA ILE A 43 -9.36 4.99 10.79
C ILE A 43 -10.34 6.03 11.36
N PHE A 44 -11.20 6.59 10.51
CA PHE A 44 -12.23 7.56 10.92
C PHE A 44 -13.15 6.96 11.98
N ASP A 45 -13.71 5.78 11.71
CA ASP A 45 -14.62 5.09 12.62
C ASP A 45 -13.94 4.79 13.97
N TRP A 46 -12.70 4.28 13.92
CA TRP A 46 -11.96 4.01 15.15
C TRP A 46 -11.69 5.28 15.96
N LEU A 47 -11.25 6.37 15.34
CA LEU A 47 -11.01 7.65 16.03
C LEU A 47 -12.30 8.26 16.57
N SER A 48 -13.40 8.19 15.81
CA SER A 48 -14.70 8.71 16.24
C SER A 48 -15.23 8.01 17.48
N ASN A 49 -14.93 6.71 17.63
CA ASN A 49 -15.42 5.91 18.76
C ASN A 49 -14.48 5.91 19.97
N ASN A 50 -13.18 6.17 19.79
CA ASN A 50 -12.17 6.00 20.85
C ASN A 50 -11.46 7.30 21.27
N SER A 51 -11.53 8.36 20.47
CA SER A 51 -10.86 9.63 20.80
C SER A 51 -11.76 10.55 21.63
N THR A 52 -11.16 11.31 22.55
CA THR A 52 -11.85 12.32 23.36
C THR A 52 -11.79 13.71 22.74
N TYR A 53 -11.03 13.87 21.65
CA TYR A 53 -10.82 15.14 20.96
C TYR A 53 -11.82 15.28 19.82
N ASN A 54 -12.65 16.32 19.88
CA ASN A 54 -13.59 16.63 18.80
C ASN A 54 -12.86 16.84 17.47
N MET A 55 -13.41 16.26 16.39
CA MET A 55 -12.93 16.39 15.01
C MET A 55 -11.58 15.71 14.71
N LEU A 56 -11.02 14.93 15.63
CA LEU A 56 -9.75 14.24 15.39
C LEU A 56 -9.87 13.19 14.25
N GLU A 57 -11.05 12.58 14.13
CA GLU A 57 -11.39 11.57 13.13
C GLU A 57 -11.17 12.04 11.68
N TYR A 58 -11.31 13.34 11.39
CA TYR A 58 -11.10 13.90 10.05
C TYR A 58 -9.64 13.84 9.58
N ILE A 59 -8.68 13.59 10.48
CA ILE A 59 -7.28 13.38 10.08
C ILE A 59 -7.12 12.17 9.14
N SER A 60 -8.01 11.19 9.25
CA SER A 60 -8.07 10.02 8.37
C SER A 60 -8.19 10.39 6.89
N VAL A 61 -8.73 11.57 6.56
CA VAL A 61 -8.85 12.08 5.17
C VAL A 61 -7.47 12.28 4.53
N LEU A 62 -6.40 12.48 5.32
CA LEU A 62 -5.04 12.55 4.80
C LEU A 62 -4.61 11.27 4.08
N ILE A 63 -5.09 10.10 4.49
CA ILE A 63 -4.81 8.83 3.79
C ILE A 63 -5.48 8.84 2.42
N LEU A 64 -6.74 9.28 2.33
CA LEU A 64 -7.47 9.37 1.07
C LEU A 64 -6.78 10.34 0.10
N VAL A 65 -6.44 11.54 0.58
CA VAL A 65 -5.80 12.58 -0.25
C VAL A 65 -4.41 12.13 -0.70
N ALA A 66 -3.61 11.54 0.19
CA ALA A 66 -2.30 11.00 -0.16
C ALA A 66 -2.39 9.84 -1.18
N SER A 67 -3.43 9.00 -1.07
CA SER A 67 -3.72 7.94 -2.04
C SER A 67 -4.04 8.50 -3.41
N ALA A 68 -4.92 9.50 -3.48
CA ALA A 68 -5.28 10.17 -4.72
C ALA A 68 -4.07 10.82 -5.39
N PHE A 69 -3.27 11.56 -4.61
CA PHE A 69 -2.06 12.21 -5.12
C PHE A 69 -1.06 11.19 -5.66
N ARG A 70 -0.83 10.09 -4.93
CA ARG A 70 0.09 9.04 -5.36
C ARG A 70 -0.38 8.37 -6.66
N LEU A 71 -1.66 8.01 -6.76
CA LEU A 71 -2.22 7.39 -7.97
C LEU A 71 -2.14 8.33 -9.17
N ALA A 72 -2.44 9.62 -8.98
CA ALA A 72 -2.27 10.62 -10.02
C ALA A 72 -0.81 10.71 -10.49
N LYS A 73 0.14 10.74 -9.55
CA LYS A 73 1.58 10.75 -9.85
C LYS A 73 2.02 9.50 -10.61
N PHE A 74 1.50 8.33 -10.24
CA PHE A 74 1.77 7.06 -10.91
C PHE A 74 1.23 7.05 -12.35
N ASN A 75 0.04 7.60 -12.58
CA ASN A 75 -0.58 7.64 -13.91
C ASN A 75 0.14 8.58 -14.89
N ILE A 76 0.75 9.66 -14.40
CA ILE A 76 1.51 10.61 -15.23
C ILE A 76 2.99 10.21 -15.37
N SER A 77 3.53 9.42 -14.44
CA SER A 77 4.92 8.99 -14.49
C SER A 77 5.13 7.92 -15.57
N GLN A 78 5.71 8.31 -16.71
CA GLN A 78 6.21 7.38 -17.74
C GLN A 78 7.56 6.76 -17.35
N SER A 79 7.81 6.53 -16.06
CA SER A 79 9.10 6.01 -15.61
C SER A 79 9.27 4.56 -16.05
N SER A 80 10.27 4.32 -16.89
CA SER A 80 10.75 2.99 -17.33
C SER A 80 11.38 2.17 -16.20
N SER A 81 11.48 2.73 -15.00
CA SER A 81 11.97 2.02 -13.82
C SER A 81 10.92 1.07 -13.26
N ASN A 82 11.33 -0.16 -12.96
CA ASN A 82 10.46 -1.17 -12.36
C ASN A 82 9.97 -0.81 -10.96
N ASP A 83 10.68 0.06 -10.24
CA ASP A 83 10.37 0.43 -8.85
C ASP A 83 9.28 1.50 -8.74
N PHE A 84 8.58 1.50 -7.60
CA PHE A 84 7.61 2.52 -7.26
C PHE A 84 8.29 3.74 -6.64
N ILE A 85 7.75 4.93 -6.89
CA ILE A 85 8.14 6.16 -6.18
C ILE A 85 7.05 6.47 -5.16
N GLY A 86 7.41 6.46 -3.87
CA GLY A 86 6.49 6.57 -2.74
C GLY A 86 5.82 5.24 -2.37
N LEU A 87 5.31 5.15 -1.15
CA LEU A 87 4.72 3.94 -0.57
C LEU A 87 3.48 3.46 -1.35
N PRO A 88 3.41 2.18 -1.77
CA PRO A 88 2.22 1.60 -2.39
C PRO A 88 0.90 1.78 -1.63
N THR A 89 -0.15 2.24 -2.34
CA THR A 89 -1.53 2.37 -1.85
C THR A 89 -2.08 1.04 -1.36
N PRO A 90 -1.85 -0.12 -2.03
CA PRO A 90 -2.28 -1.40 -1.49
C PRO A 90 -1.54 -1.76 -0.18
N ALA A 91 -0.24 -1.45 -0.09
CA ALA A 91 0.54 -1.71 1.12
C ALA A 91 0.05 -0.87 2.30
N ASN A 92 -0.24 0.42 2.04
CA ASN A 92 -0.85 1.31 3.02
C ASN A 92 -2.22 0.80 3.50
N ALA A 93 -3.10 0.42 2.57
CA ALA A 93 -4.42 -0.10 2.90
C ALA A 93 -4.34 -1.39 3.72
N LEU A 94 -3.50 -2.33 3.31
CA LEU A 94 -3.28 -3.58 4.04
C LEU A 94 -2.76 -3.34 5.45
N PHE A 95 -1.86 -2.38 5.67
CA PHE A 95 -1.36 -2.04 7.00
C PHE A 95 -2.48 -1.58 7.93
N PHE A 96 -3.25 -0.56 7.55
CA PHE A 96 -4.30 -0.05 8.42
C PHE A 96 -5.43 -1.07 8.62
N VAL A 97 -5.90 -1.72 7.55
CA VAL A 97 -6.97 -2.73 7.66
C VAL A 97 -6.54 -3.90 8.56
N SER A 98 -5.31 -4.39 8.43
CA SER A 98 -4.84 -5.50 9.26
C SER A 98 -4.65 -5.14 10.74
N ILE A 99 -4.28 -3.89 11.03
CA ILE A 99 -4.22 -3.39 12.41
C ILE A 99 -5.60 -3.43 13.07
N PHE A 100 -6.65 -2.97 12.38
CA PHE A 100 -8.00 -2.93 12.95
C PHE A 100 -8.73 -4.27 12.87
N TYR A 101 -8.33 -5.16 11.97
CA TYR A 101 -8.84 -6.53 11.92
C TYR A 101 -8.44 -7.34 13.16
N SER A 102 -7.21 -7.13 13.67
CA SER A 102 -6.72 -7.86 14.83
C SER A 102 -7.08 -7.14 16.12
N SER A 103 -7.91 -7.76 16.96
CA SER A 103 -8.26 -7.24 18.29
C SER A 103 -7.04 -7.07 19.20
N LYS A 104 -5.94 -7.79 18.95
CA LYS A 104 -4.70 -7.69 19.71
C LYS A 104 -3.99 -6.35 19.55
N TYR A 105 -4.08 -5.73 18.37
CA TYR A 105 -3.42 -4.45 18.11
C TYR A 105 -4.28 -3.26 18.55
N ALA A 106 -5.60 -3.42 18.50
CA ALA A 106 -6.54 -2.40 18.94
C ALA A 106 -6.30 -1.94 20.39
N THR A 107 -5.84 -2.84 21.28
CA THR A 107 -5.55 -2.50 22.69
C THR A 107 -4.26 -1.69 22.89
N PHE A 108 -3.31 -1.74 21.94
CA PHE A 108 -2.06 -0.97 22.01
C PHE A 108 -2.12 0.34 21.23
N LEU A 109 -3.13 0.51 20.37
CA LEU A 109 -3.37 1.74 19.66
C LEU A 109 -3.94 2.79 20.61
N ASN A 110 -3.26 3.92 20.70
CA ASN A 110 -3.82 5.15 21.26
C ASN A 110 -4.04 6.16 20.12
N ASP A 111 -4.94 7.11 20.32
CA ASP A 111 -5.28 8.19 19.38
C ASP A 111 -4.02 8.89 18.83
N LYS A 112 -3.07 9.25 19.69
CA LYS A 112 -1.78 9.88 19.33
C LYS A 112 -0.92 9.00 18.43
N ILE A 113 -0.87 7.70 18.70
CA ILE A 113 -0.09 6.74 17.91
C ILE A 113 -0.71 6.61 16.53
N LEU A 114 -2.04 6.45 16.47
CA LEU A 114 -2.75 6.33 15.21
C LEU A 114 -2.63 7.59 14.35
N VAL A 115 -2.76 8.77 14.95
CA VAL A 115 -2.51 10.06 14.29
C VAL A 115 -1.08 10.14 13.74
N GLY A 116 -0.09 9.75 14.54
CA GLY A 116 1.31 9.69 14.11
C GLY A 116 1.51 8.76 12.91
N LEU A 117 0.90 7.57 12.94
CA LEU A 117 0.93 6.62 11.83
C LEU A 117 0.27 7.19 10.57
N VAL A 118 -0.90 7.82 10.69
CA VAL A 118 -1.58 8.48 9.56
C VAL A 118 -0.66 9.49 8.89
N ILE A 119 -0.06 10.39 9.67
CA ILE A 119 0.84 11.42 9.13
C ILE A 119 2.06 10.77 8.45
N ILE A 120 2.71 9.81 9.11
CA ILE A 120 3.91 9.14 8.58
C ILE A 120 3.58 8.41 7.27
N PHE A 121 2.51 7.62 7.22
CA PHE A 121 2.13 6.87 6.04
C PHE A 121 1.70 7.79 4.89
N SER A 122 0.92 8.84 5.16
CA SER A 122 0.58 9.86 4.15
C SER A 122 1.83 10.52 3.56
N LEU A 123 2.82 10.86 4.39
CA LEU A 123 4.09 11.43 3.91
C LEU A 123 4.91 10.41 3.11
N LEU A 124 4.96 9.15 3.54
CA LEU A 124 5.65 8.08 2.81
C LEU A 124 5.05 7.85 1.41
N MET A 125 3.73 7.96 1.26
CA MET A 125 3.04 7.82 -0.03
C MET A 125 3.36 8.95 -1.01
N ILE A 126 3.52 10.17 -0.51
CA ILE A 126 3.82 11.37 -1.33
C ILE A 126 5.34 11.50 -1.59
N SER A 127 6.18 10.83 -0.78
CA SER A 127 7.63 10.90 -0.84
C SER A 127 8.23 10.47 -2.19
N ASN A 128 9.48 10.87 -2.42
CA ASN A 128 10.29 10.45 -3.58
C ASN A 128 11.18 9.23 -3.26
N ILE A 129 10.84 8.46 -2.22
CA ILE A 129 11.58 7.24 -1.84
C ILE A 129 11.25 6.14 -2.85
N ARG A 130 12.25 5.36 -3.27
CA ARG A 130 12.05 4.22 -4.16
C ARG A 130 11.64 3.00 -3.33
N PHE A 131 10.52 2.40 -3.71
CA PHE A 131 10.00 1.17 -3.11
C PHE A 131 10.09 0.03 -4.12
N ILE A 132 10.49 -1.14 -3.66
CA ILE A 132 10.65 -2.32 -4.51
C ILE A 132 9.28 -2.71 -5.06
N SER A 133 9.20 -2.88 -6.38
CA SER A 133 7.99 -3.39 -7.03
C SER A 133 7.93 -4.91 -7.02
N MET A 134 6.73 -5.44 -6.75
CA MET A 134 6.46 -6.87 -6.80
C MET A 134 6.17 -7.38 -8.21
N LYS A 135 6.38 -6.55 -9.25
CA LYS A 135 6.23 -6.98 -10.65
C LYS A 135 7.47 -7.77 -11.10
N PHE A 136 7.29 -9.04 -11.47
CA PHE A 136 8.32 -9.85 -12.12
C PHE A 136 8.27 -9.61 -13.64
N ILE A 137 9.42 -9.28 -14.24
CA ILE A 137 9.57 -9.16 -15.70
C ILE A 137 10.31 -10.39 -16.19
N ASP A 138 11.43 -10.71 -15.55
CA ASP A 138 12.17 -11.95 -15.73
C ASP A 138 12.20 -12.74 -14.40
N TYR A 139 12.39 -14.06 -14.48
CA TYR A 139 12.46 -14.97 -13.31
C TYR A 139 13.91 -15.27 -12.88
N SER A 140 14.88 -14.54 -13.42
CA SER A 140 16.29 -14.64 -13.04
C SER A 140 16.45 -14.45 -11.52
N LEU A 141 17.19 -15.36 -10.87
CA LEU A 141 17.39 -15.33 -9.42
C LEU A 141 18.24 -14.14 -8.97
N ALA A 142 19.28 -13.81 -9.74
CA ALA A 142 20.23 -12.76 -9.38
C ALA A 142 19.59 -11.35 -9.37
N GLU A 143 18.68 -11.07 -10.31
CA GLU A 143 18.07 -9.73 -10.45
C GLU A 143 16.86 -9.54 -9.53
N ASN A 144 16.24 -10.63 -9.07
CA ASN A 144 15.02 -10.59 -8.25
C ASN A 144 15.23 -11.02 -6.80
N ILE A 145 16.46 -11.15 -6.33
CA ILE A 145 16.77 -11.63 -4.98
C ILE A 145 16.04 -10.83 -3.89
N ASN A 146 15.94 -9.51 -4.05
CA ASN A 146 15.23 -8.63 -3.12
C ASN A 146 13.73 -8.95 -3.05
N LYS A 147 13.10 -9.33 -4.18
CA LYS A 147 11.68 -9.72 -4.22
C LYS A 147 11.48 -11.08 -3.55
N TYR A 148 12.37 -12.04 -3.81
CA TYR A 148 12.33 -13.35 -3.16
C TYR A 148 12.50 -13.26 -1.64
N ILE A 149 13.39 -12.38 -1.15
CA ILE A 149 13.54 -12.12 0.29
C ILE A 149 12.24 -11.60 0.89
N ILE A 150 11.59 -10.61 0.26
CA ILE A 150 10.32 -10.09 0.78
C ILE A 150 9.24 -11.17 0.77
N ILE A 151 9.13 -11.97 -0.30
CA ILE A 151 8.17 -13.07 -0.39
C ILE A 151 8.44 -14.10 0.71
N LEU A 152 9.68 -14.54 0.88
CA LEU A 152 10.05 -15.56 1.87
C LEU A 152 9.76 -15.09 3.30
N VAL A 153 10.12 -13.83 3.64
CA VAL A 153 9.82 -13.25 4.94
C VAL A 153 8.32 -13.09 5.13
N SER A 154 7.58 -12.66 4.11
CA SER A 154 6.12 -12.54 4.18
C SER A 154 5.44 -13.88 4.42
N LEU A 155 5.92 -14.94 3.76
CA LEU A 155 5.42 -16.30 3.91
C LEU A 155 5.73 -16.86 5.30
N LEU A 156 6.95 -16.68 5.81
CA LEU A 156 7.32 -17.06 7.17
C LEU A 156 6.46 -16.33 8.21
N CYS A 157 6.27 -15.02 8.05
CA CYS A 157 5.47 -14.22 8.97
C CYS A 157 4.00 -14.65 8.96
N PHE A 158 3.46 -14.95 7.77
CA PHE A 158 2.10 -15.49 7.62
C PHE A 158 1.95 -16.89 8.23
N LEU A 159 2.93 -17.79 8.06
CA LEU A 159 2.88 -19.13 8.65
C LEU A 159 2.96 -19.11 10.19
N LEU A 160 3.71 -18.16 10.75
CA LEU A 160 3.91 -18.06 12.21
C LEU A 160 2.79 -17.27 12.91
N LEU A 161 2.29 -16.20 12.29
CA LEU A 161 1.37 -15.24 12.92
C LEU A 161 -0.02 -15.20 12.25
N GLY A 162 -0.20 -15.86 11.11
CA GLY A 162 -1.43 -15.81 10.34
C GLY A 162 -1.75 -14.40 9.84
N ILE A 163 -3.02 -14.02 9.94
CA ILE A 163 -3.51 -12.69 9.53
C ILE A 163 -2.94 -11.58 10.43
N ASP A 164 -2.62 -11.89 11.69
CA ASP A 164 -1.99 -10.92 12.59
C ASP A 164 -0.58 -10.53 12.11
N GLY A 165 0.03 -11.28 11.18
CA GLY A 165 1.36 -10.99 10.63
C GLY A 165 1.41 -9.81 9.65
N PHE A 166 0.28 -9.42 9.04
CA PHE A 166 0.27 -8.43 7.96
C PHE A 166 0.90 -7.07 8.31
N PRO A 167 0.66 -6.45 9.49
CA PRO A 167 1.32 -5.20 9.85
C PRO A 167 2.85 -5.32 9.86
N PHE A 168 3.38 -6.43 10.38
CA PHE A 168 4.82 -6.70 10.43
C PHE A 168 5.41 -6.93 9.04
N ILE A 169 4.68 -7.63 8.17
CA ILE A 169 5.08 -7.83 6.77
C ILE A 169 5.22 -6.47 6.07
N ILE A 170 4.26 -5.55 6.26
CA ILE A 170 4.32 -4.23 5.64
C ILE A 170 5.45 -3.38 6.25
N LEU A 171 5.64 -3.39 7.57
CA LEU A 171 6.75 -2.67 8.21
C LEU A 171 8.12 -3.20 7.73
N PHE A 172 8.27 -4.51 7.60
CA PHE A 172 9.46 -5.12 7.01
C PHE A 172 9.65 -4.67 5.55
N TYR A 173 8.59 -4.72 4.74
CA TYR A 173 8.64 -4.25 3.36
C TYR A 173 9.08 -2.79 3.24
N ILE A 174 8.54 -1.90 4.08
CA ILE A 174 8.85 -0.47 4.09
C ILE A 174 10.31 -0.25 4.47
N SER A 175 10.74 -0.83 5.59
CA SER A 175 12.12 -0.70 6.08
C SER A 175 13.12 -1.28 5.08
N TYR A 176 12.89 -2.48 4.58
CA TYR A 176 13.77 -3.14 3.60
C TYR A 176 13.87 -2.35 2.29
N SER A 177 12.74 -1.85 1.77
CA SER A 177 12.72 -1.00 0.58
C SER A 177 13.47 0.31 0.80
N PHE A 178 13.30 0.94 1.96
CA PHE A 178 13.99 2.18 2.33
C PHE A 178 15.51 1.98 2.37
N PHE A 179 15.99 0.92 3.02
CA PHE A 179 17.42 0.59 3.05
C PHE A 179 17.96 0.29 1.65
N ASN A 180 17.28 -0.56 0.87
CA ASN A 180 17.73 -0.90 -0.48
C ASN A 180 17.80 0.33 -1.40
N GLY A 181 16.83 1.25 -1.28
CA GLY A 181 16.81 2.51 -2.00
C GLY A 181 17.98 3.45 -1.64
N LEU A 182 18.42 3.44 -0.38
CA LEU A 182 19.61 4.20 0.06
C LEU A 182 20.90 3.64 -0.54
N PHE A 183 21.08 2.31 -0.54
CA PHE A 183 22.28 1.67 -1.12
C PHE A 183 22.42 1.91 -2.62
N HIS A 184 21.33 1.84 -3.38
CA HIS A 184 21.35 2.11 -4.82
C HIS A 184 21.66 3.58 -5.16
N ARG A 185 21.33 4.53 -4.27
CA ARG A 185 21.64 5.95 -4.47
C ARG A 185 23.12 6.29 -4.23
N ASN A 186 23.81 5.48 -3.43
CA ASN A 186 25.23 5.67 -3.14
C ASN A 186 26.15 5.09 -4.23
N ASN A 187 25.71 4.07 -4.97
CA ASN A 187 26.50 3.46 -6.05
C ASN A 187 26.37 4.18 -7.41
N SER A 188 25.52 5.22 -7.50
CA SER A 188 25.30 6.02 -8.72
C SER A 188 25.91 7.42 -8.64
N LYS A 189 26.88 7.64 -7.76
CA LYS A 189 27.73 8.83 -7.67
C LYS A 189 29.18 8.42 -7.84
#